data_AF-A0A2E9Z031-F1
#
_entry.id   AF-A0A2E9Z031-F1
#
_cell.length_a   1.000
_cell.length_b   1.000
_cell.length_c   1.000
_cell.angle_alpha   90.00
_cell.angle_beta   90.00
_cell.angle_gamma   90.00
#
_symmetry.space_group_name_H-M   'P 1'
#
loop_
_entity.id
_entity.type
_entity.pdbx_description
1 polymer ?
#
loop_
_entity_poly.entity_id
_entity_poly.type
_entity_poly.pdbx_seq_one_letter_code
_entity_poly.pdbx_strand_id
1 'polypeptide(L)'
;FEIIPLVSNGLMKSGSISGELTAMDADNAFTGYIANMMFDLEFMLIENSYKSEETHPDYRIEVSSPRGTPIRVGSAWMAKSSRTGNDYLSLLINTPDGDLRVNAVQNEEQRGGQTFSIIPFIDSGEQPQDAGAGLSLVA
;
A
#
# COMPACT_ATOMS: atom_id res chain seq x y z
N PHE A 1 -4.12 -12.69 -33.01
CA PHE A 1 -3.43 -11.83 -32.03
C PHE A 1 -4.41 -10.77 -31.61
N GLU A 2 -4.57 -10.56 -30.32
CA GLU A 2 -5.31 -9.42 -29.80
C GLU A 2 -4.66 -9.05 -28.47
N ILE A 3 -3.80 -8.03 -28.52
CA ILE A 3 -3.30 -7.36 -27.33
C ILE A 3 -4.17 -6.12 -27.17
N ILE A 4 -4.97 -6.10 -26.12
CA ILE A 4 -5.60 -4.87 -25.62
C ILE A 4 -5.51 -4.93 -24.08
N PRO A 5 -4.88 -3.93 -23.46
CA PRO A 5 -5.71 -2.95 -22.79
C PRO A 5 -5.39 -1.51 -23.20
N LEU A 6 -6.46 -0.84 -23.62
CA LEU A 6 -6.59 0.60 -23.69
C LEU A 6 -6.56 1.15 -22.25
N VAL A 7 -5.55 1.95 -21.94
CA VAL A 7 -5.48 2.73 -20.69
C VAL A 7 -6.53 3.84 -20.80
N SER A 8 -7.64 3.68 -20.09
CA SER A 8 -8.65 4.73 -19.93
C SER A 8 -8.80 5.02 -18.45
N ASN A 9 -8.50 6.27 -18.08
CA ASN A 9 -8.81 6.94 -16.82
C ASN A 9 -8.10 6.43 -15.56
N GLY A 10 -6.84 6.80 -15.37
CA GLY A 10 -6.27 7.18 -14.06
C GLY A 10 -6.27 6.15 -12.92
N LEU A 11 -6.75 4.93 -13.14
CA LEU A 11 -6.87 3.88 -12.14
C LEU A 11 -5.81 2.82 -12.46
N MET A 12 -4.74 2.85 -11.66
CA MET A 12 -3.70 1.83 -11.67
C MET A 12 -4.36 0.46 -11.40
N LYS A 13 -4.38 -0.44 -12.40
CA LYS A 13 -4.91 -1.80 -12.21
C LYS A 13 -4.09 -2.55 -11.17
N SER A 14 -4.81 -3.26 -10.30
CA SER A 14 -4.37 -3.99 -9.11
C SER A 14 -3.14 -4.93 -9.29
N GLY A 15 -2.77 -5.30 -10.52
CA GLY A 15 -1.58 -6.11 -10.80
C GLY A 15 -0.28 -5.33 -11.05
N SER A 16 -0.28 -4.00 -10.92
CA SER A 16 0.85 -3.16 -11.33
C SER A 16 1.76 -2.75 -10.17
N ILE A 17 1.38 -3.00 -8.92
CA ILE A 17 2.09 -2.50 -7.74
C ILE A 17 2.41 -3.64 -6.77
N SER A 18 3.63 -3.66 -6.27
CA SER A 18 4.13 -4.62 -5.29
C SER A 18 4.88 -3.88 -4.20
N GLY A 19 4.85 -4.40 -2.98
CA GLY A 19 5.65 -3.84 -1.91
C GLY A 19 5.45 -4.59 -0.61
N GLU A 20 6.40 -4.39 0.28
CA GLU A 20 6.37 -4.93 1.63
C GLU A 20 6.81 -3.87 2.62
N LEU A 21 6.27 -3.95 3.82
CA LEU A 21 6.65 -3.14 4.96
C LEU A 21 7.04 -4.06 6.11
N THR A 22 8.10 -3.73 6.81
CA THR A 22 8.58 -4.44 7.99
C THR A 22 8.64 -3.48 9.16
N ALA A 23 8.00 -3.86 10.27
CA ALA A 23 8.11 -3.14 11.53
C ALA A 23 9.56 -3.20 12.03
N MET A 24 10.06 -2.09 12.54
CA MET A 24 11.36 -2.02 13.19
C MET A 24 11.21 -2.23 14.69
N ASP A 25 12.14 -2.96 15.30
CA ASP A 25 12.19 -3.17 16.75
C ASP A 25 12.40 -1.85 17.54
N ALA A 26 12.91 -0.81 16.88
CA ALA A 26 13.19 0.50 17.46
C ALA A 26 12.25 1.59 16.89
N ASP A 27 11.91 2.56 17.73
CA ASP A 27 11.30 3.85 17.36
C ASP A 27 9.90 3.79 16.73
N ASN A 28 9.15 2.69 16.94
CA ASN A 28 7.80 2.49 16.40
C ASN A 28 7.74 2.80 14.89
N ALA A 29 8.81 2.44 14.16
CA ALA A 29 8.99 2.78 12.75
C ALA A 29 8.76 1.56 11.84
N PHE A 30 8.56 1.82 10.56
CA PHE A 30 8.55 0.78 9.54
C PHE A 30 9.52 1.13 8.43
N THR A 31 10.08 0.11 7.77
CA THR A 31 10.80 0.26 6.50
C THR A 31 10.20 -0.66 5.46
N GLY A 32 10.23 -0.23 4.21
CA GLY A 32 9.68 -1.02 3.15
C GLY A 32 10.05 -0.50 1.79
N TYR A 33 9.51 -1.17 0.78
CA TYR A 33 9.59 -0.74 -0.59
C TYR A 33 8.22 -0.80 -1.25
N ILE A 34 8.03 0.05 -2.25
CA ILE A 34 6.86 0.02 -3.13
C ILE A 34 7.32 0.26 -4.55
N ALA A 35 6.93 -0.64 -5.45
CA ALA A 35 7.38 -0.66 -6.81
C ALA A 35 6.23 -0.93 -7.78
N ASN A 36 6.33 -0.33 -8.95
CA ASN A 36 5.51 -0.62 -10.12
C ASN A 36 6.37 -0.50 -11.39
N MET A 37 5.76 -0.50 -12.58
CA MET A 37 6.51 -0.35 -13.84
C MET A 37 7.18 1.02 -14.03
N MET A 38 6.74 2.04 -13.30
CA MET A 38 7.16 3.44 -13.44
C MET A 38 8.17 3.88 -12.37
N PHE A 39 8.13 3.27 -11.19
CA PHE A 39 9.03 3.60 -10.08
C PHE A 39 9.31 2.39 -9.19
N ASP A 40 10.42 2.49 -8.46
CA ASP A 40 10.81 1.60 -7.37
C ASP A 40 11.34 2.48 -6.24
N LEU A 41 10.67 2.46 -5.09
CA LEU A 41 10.90 3.37 -3.98
C LEU A 41 11.10 2.60 -2.68
N GLU A 42 12.27 2.77 -2.07
CA GLU A 42 12.52 2.45 -0.67
C GLU A 42 12.06 3.61 0.21
N PHE A 43 11.35 3.31 1.30
CA PHE A 43 10.81 4.32 2.21
C PHE A 43 10.79 3.86 3.67
N MET A 44 10.60 4.83 4.54
CA MET A 44 10.40 4.63 5.97
C MET A 44 9.12 5.32 6.44
N LEU A 45 8.43 4.70 7.38
CA LEU A 45 7.38 5.34 8.18
C LEU A 45 8.00 5.76 9.49
N ILE A 46 8.04 7.06 9.72
CA ILE A 46 8.53 7.64 10.96
C ILE A 46 7.34 8.15 11.76
N GLU A 47 7.26 7.81 13.04
CA GLU A 47 6.18 8.23 13.92
C GLU A 47 6.01 9.76 13.91
N ASN A 48 4.75 10.20 13.83
CA ASN A 48 4.38 11.60 13.89
C ASN A 48 4.25 12.05 15.35
N SER A 49 5.38 12.45 15.94
CA SER A 49 5.44 12.99 17.31
C SER A 49 4.60 14.26 17.54
N TYR A 50 4.07 14.88 16.48
CA TYR A 50 3.22 16.06 16.54
C TYR A 50 1.73 15.73 16.38
N LYS A 51 1.34 14.46 16.38
CA LYS A 51 -0.06 14.05 16.32
C LYS A 51 -0.82 14.56 17.55
N SER A 52 -1.86 15.34 17.31
CA SER A 52 -2.72 15.95 18.34
C SER A 52 -4.19 15.53 18.24
N GLU A 53 -4.61 14.99 17.08
CA GLU A 53 -5.98 14.57 16.79
C GLU A 53 -5.97 13.21 16.10
N GLU A 54 -7.03 12.43 16.25
CA GLU A 54 -7.12 11.08 15.69
C GLU A 54 -7.05 11.06 14.16
N THR A 55 -7.58 12.09 13.51
CA THR A 55 -7.58 12.28 12.05
C THR A 55 -6.19 12.59 11.49
N HIS A 56 -5.26 13.06 12.33
CA HIS A 56 -3.89 13.33 11.93
C HIS A 56 -3.13 12.01 11.67
N PRO A 57 -2.19 12.02 10.72
CA PRO A 57 -1.43 10.82 10.39
C PRO A 57 -0.60 10.35 11.58
N ASP A 58 -0.55 9.03 11.75
CA ASP A 58 0.30 8.36 12.73
C ASP A 58 1.76 8.38 12.30
N TYR A 59 2.02 8.34 10.99
CA TYR A 59 3.37 8.31 10.44
C TYR A 59 3.53 9.31 9.30
N ARG A 60 4.76 9.83 9.16
CA ARG A 60 5.24 10.48 7.94
C ARG A 60 5.99 9.47 7.09
N ILE A 61 5.76 9.49 5.78
CA ILE A 61 6.47 8.64 4.83
C ILE A 61 7.67 9.44 4.32
N GLU A 62 8.86 8.90 4.54
CA GLU A 62 10.12 9.51 4.11
C GLU A 62 10.87 8.59 3.15
N VAL A 63 11.44 9.19 2.11
CA VAL A 63 12.40 8.54 1.21
C VAL A 63 13.75 9.22 1.31
N SER A 64 14.82 8.53 0.96
CA SER A 64 16.15 9.13 0.87
C SER A 64 16.36 9.73 -0.51
N SER A 65 16.78 10.99 -0.57
CA SER A 65 17.27 11.58 -1.82
C SER A 65 18.57 10.91 -2.26
N PRO A 66 19.01 11.08 -3.52
CA PRO A 66 20.33 10.61 -3.96
C PRO A 66 21.51 11.18 -3.16
N ARG A 67 21.29 12.26 -2.39
CA ARG A 67 22.28 12.87 -1.48
C ARG A 67 22.15 12.40 -0.03
N GLY A 68 21.28 11.42 0.24
CA GLY A 68 21.00 10.91 1.59
C GLY A 68 20.17 11.84 2.47
N THR A 69 19.53 12.85 1.90
CA THR A 69 18.64 13.75 2.66
C THR A 69 17.23 13.15 2.72
N PRO A 70 16.61 13.03 3.90
CA PRO A 70 15.24 12.56 4.00
C PRO A 70 14.27 13.56 3.36
N ILE A 71 13.37 13.05 2.54
CA ILE A 71 12.30 13.82 1.88
C ILE A 71 10.97 13.20 2.30
N ARG A 72 10.10 14.01 2.89
CA ARG A 72 8.73 13.60 3.17
C ARG A 72 7.93 13.54 1.85
N VAL A 73 7.37 12.39 1.56
CA VAL A 73 6.60 12.11 0.34
C VAL A 73 5.18 11.62 0.64
N GLY A 74 4.76 11.63 1.90
CA GLY A 74 3.44 11.12 2.22
C GLY A 74 3.16 11.04 3.71
N SER A 75 2.06 10.37 4.00
CA SER A 75 1.60 10.10 5.37
C SER A 75 0.90 8.75 5.45
N ALA A 76 0.90 8.14 6.62
CA ALA A 76 0.19 6.90 6.88
C ALA A 76 -0.60 6.93 8.19
N TRP A 77 -1.65 6.13 8.24
CA TRP A 77 -2.54 5.97 9.38
C TRP A 77 -2.62 4.49 9.76
N MET A 78 -2.56 4.20 11.07
CA MET A 78 -2.91 2.89 11.58
C MET A 78 -4.44 2.78 11.67
N ALA A 79 -5.00 1.75 11.07
CA ALA A 79 -6.45 1.55 11.01
C ALA A 79 -6.81 0.10 11.31
N LYS A 80 -8.07 -0.12 11.69
CA LYS A 80 -8.61 -1.45 11.97
C LYS A 80 -9.64 -1.84 10.92
N SER A 81 -9.48 -3.02 10.33
CA SER A 81 -10.42 -3.54 9.35
C SER A 81 -11.73 -3.90 10.02
N SER A 82 -12.85 -3.34 9.57
CA SER A 82 -14.18 -3.71 10.06
C SER A 82 -14.62 -5.11 9.61
N ARG A 83 -14.01 -5.65 8.55
CA ARG A 83 -14.32 -6.96 7.99
C ARG A 83 -13.58 -8.09 8.72
N THR A 84 -12.30 -7.88 9.01
CA THR A 84 -11.42 -8.93 9.57
C THR A 84 -11.03 -8.67 11.02
N GLY A 85 -11.18 -7.44 11.51
CA GLY A 85 -10.70 -7.02 12.84
C GLY A 85 -9.18 -6.83 12.92
N ASN A 86 -8.45 -7.11 11.84
CA ASN A 86 -7.00 -6.98 11.80
C ASN A 86 -6.58 -5.52 11.59
N ASP A 87 -5.44 -5.15 12.16
CA ASP A 87 -4.85 -3.84 11.95
C ASP A 87 -4.15 -3.80 10.58
N TYR A 88 -4.19 -2.63 9.95
CA TYR A 88 -3.55 -2.36 8.68
C TYR A 88 -3.05 -0.92 8.64
N LEU A 89 -2.03 -0.65 7.83
CA LEU A 89 -1.59 0.71 7.54
C LEU A 89 -2.28 1.20 6.28
N SER A 90 -2.89 2.39 6.33
CA SER A 90 -3.37 3.12 5.16
C SER A 90 -2.32 4.15 4.77
N LEU A 91 -1.86 4.12 3.52
CA LEU A 91 -0.77 4.97 3.02
C LEU A 91 -1.28 5.88 1.92
N LEU A 92 -0.86 7.15 2.01
CA LEU A 92 -0.97 8.14 0.95
C LEU A 92 0.43 8.61 0.57
N ILE A 93 0.86 8.31 -0.65
CA ILE A 93 2.19 8.64 -1.19
C ILE A 93 2.02 9.61 -2.35
N ASN A 94 2.66 10.76 -2.27
CA ASN A 94 2.71 11.76 -3.33
C ASN A 94 3.79 11.33 -4.34
N THR A 95 3.36 10.86 -5.52
CA THR A 95 4.27 10.51 -6.62
C THR A 95 4.25 11.60 -7.69
N PRO A 96 5.26 11.66 -8.59
CA PRO A 96 5.26 12.63 -9.69
C PRO A 96 4.00 12.57 -10.58
N ASP A 97 3.41 11.38 -10.72
CA ASP A 97 2.24 11.11 -11.56
C ASP A 97 0.90 11.31 -10.82
N GLY A 98 0.94 11.62 -9.52
CA GLY A 98 -0.22 11.86 -8.68
C GLY A 98 -0.17 11.14 -7.32
N ASP A 99 -1.24 11.29 -6.55
CA ASP A 99 -1.37 10.65 -5.25
C ASP A 99 -1.68 9.16 -5.39
N LEU A 100 -0.84 8.33 -4.79
CA LEU A 100 -1.01 6.90 -4.69
C LEU A 100 -1.58 6.52 -3.32
N ARG A 101 -2.69 5.77 -3.33
CA ARG A 101 -3.31 5.21 -2.12
C ARG A 101 -3.17 3.70 -2.12
N VAL A 102 -2.62 3.17 -1.03
CA VAL A 102 -2.43 1.73 -0.84
C VAL A 102 -2.63 1.37 0.64
N ASN A 103 -2.89 0.10 0.92
CA ASN A 103 -2.92 -0.42 2.28
C ASN A 103 -1.80 -1.43 2.46
N ALA A 104 -1.19 -1.48 3.65
CA ALA A 104 -0.29 -2.57 4.03
C ALA A 104 -0.99 -3.47 5.04
N VAL A 105 -1.21 -4.72 4.67
CA VAL A 105 -1.95 -5.71 5.47
C VAL A 105 -1.03 -6.83 5.92
N GLN A 106 -1.21 -7.31 7.14
CA GLN A 106 -0.44 -8.44 7.64
C GLN A 106 -0.91 -9.73 6.96
N ASN A 107 0.03 -10.49 6.39
CA ASN A 107 -0.28 -11.79 5.79
C ASN A 107 -0.11 -12.91 6.83
N GLU A 108 -1.15 -13.73 7.02
CA GLU A 108 -1.18 -14.83 8.01
C GLU A 108 -0.16 -15.95 7.69
N GLU A 109 0.27 -16.08 6.43
CA GLU A 109 1.27 -17.07 6.01
C GLU A 109 2.71 -16.67 6.41
N GLN A 110 2.97 -15.39 6.66
CA GLN A 110 4.26 -14.90 7.16
C GLN A 110 4.32 -15.04 8.69
N ARG A 111 4.37 -16.30 9.15
CA ARG A 111 4.49 -16.66 10.57
C ARG A 111 5.79 -16.09 11.17
N GLY A 112 5.67 -14.95 11.86
CA GLY A 112 6.78 -14.21 12.49
C GLY A 112 6.44 -12.77 12.87
N GLY A 113 5.37 -12.18 12.30
CA GLY A 113 4.60 -11.11 12.94
C GLY A 113 5.03 -9.65 12.70
N GLN A 114 5.93 -9.37 11.75
CA GLN A 114 6.45 -8.00 11.54
C GLN A 114 6.34 -7.48 10.11
N THR A 115 5.94 -8.32 9.15
CA THR A 115 5.87 -7.95 7.73
C THR A 115 4.42 -7.76 7.27
N PHE A 116 4.20 -6.72 6.47
CA PHE A 116 2.94 -6.32 5.87
C PHE A 116 3.10 -6.29 4.35
N SER A 117 2.14 -6.85 3.62
CA SER A 117 2.09 -6.79 2.17
C SER A 117 1.32 -5.55 1.72
N ILE A 118 1.89 -4.78 0.80
CA ILE A 118 1.22 -3.61 0.21
C ILE A 118 0.26 -4.08 -0.87
N ILE A 119 -1.00 -3.70 -0.72
CA ILE A 119 -2.07 -3.94 -1.66
C ILE A 119 -2.65 -2.61 -2.17
N PRO A 120 -3.01 -2.53 -3.46
CA PRO A 120 -3.63 -1.35 -4.03
C PRO A 120 -4.99 -1.06 -3.39
N PHE A 121 -5.34 0.22 -3.27
CA PHE A 121 -6.69 0.61 -2.90
C PHE A 121 -7.64 0.33 -4.06
N ILE A 122 -8.55 -0.62 -3.89
CA ILE A 122 -9.63 -0.88 -4.84
C ILE A 122 -10.84 -0.09 -4.37
N ASP A 123 -11.25 0.92 -5.13
CA ASP A 123 -12.53 1.59 -4.89
C ASP A 123 -13.65 0.56 -5.13
N SER A 124 -14.54 0.42 -4.16
CA SER A 124 -15.64 -0.57 -4.15
C SER A 124 -16.64 -0.44 -5.32
N GLY A 125 -16.45 0.54 -6.22
CA GLY A 125 -17.18 0.68 -7.47
C GLY A 125 -16.69 -0.23 -8.62
N GLU A 126 -15.52 -0.85 -8.51
CA GLU A 126 -15.01 -1.81 -9.52
C GLU A 126 -14.71 -3.15 -8.87
N GLN A 127 -15.78 -3.87 -8.54
CA GLN A 127 -15.71 -5.32 -8.44
C GLN A 127 -15.26 -5.84 -9.82
N PRO A 128 -14.16 -6.64 -9.92
CA PRO A 128 -13.81 -7.26 -11.19
C PRO A 128 -15.01 -8.12 -11.59
N GLN A 129 -15.70 -7.70 -12.67
CA GLN A 129 -16.70 -8.55 -13.30
C GLN A 129 -15.98 -9.83 -13.71
N ASP A 130 -16.48 -10.94 -13.18
CA ASP A 130 -16.10 -12.30 -13.56
C ASP A 130 -15.85 -12.39 -15.06
N ALA A 131 -14.57 -12.46 -15.44
CA ALA A 131 -14.20 -13.05 -16.72
C ALA A 131 -14.33 -14.55 -16.54
N GLY A 132 -15.54 -15.06 -16.79
CA GLY A 132 -15.90 -16.45 -16.64
C GLY A 132 -14.94 -17.42 -17.33
N ALA A 133 -14.45 -18.38 -16.56
CA ALA A 133 -14.16 -19.72 -17.05
C ALA A 133 -14.78 -20.68 -16.03
N GLY A 134 -15.89 -21.29 -16.44
CA GLY A 134 -16.71 -22.12 -15.59
C GLY A 134 -16.01 -23.39 -15.12
N LEU A 135 -16.35 -23.80 -13.90
CA LEU A 135 -16.50 -25.20 -13.56
C LEU A 135 -17.78 -25.34 -12.73
N SER A 136 -18.83 -25.81 -13.41
CA SER A 136 -19.95 -26.48 -12.77
C SER A 136 -19.40 -27.70 -12.03
N LEU A 137 -19.69 -27.83 -10.74
CA LEU A 137 -19.75 -29.14 -10.11
C LEU A 137 -21.01 -29.18 -9.22
N VAL A 138 -22.12 -29.54 -9.85
CA VAL A 138 -23.23 -30.19 -9.16
C VAL A 138 -23.36 -31.57 -9.78
N ALA A 139 -23.04 -32.58 -8.96
CA ALA A 139 -23.71 -33.87 -8.92
C ALA A 139 -23.59 -34.39 -7.49
#